data_AF-A0A5N4D632-F1
#
_entry.id   AF-A0A5N4D632-F1
#
_cell.length_a   1.000
_cell.length_b   1.000
_cell.length_c   1.000
_cell.angle_alpha   90.00
_cell.angle_beta   90.00
_cell.angle_gamma   90.00
#
_symmetry.space_group_name_H-M   'P 1'
#
loop_
_entity.id
_entity.type
_entity.pdbx_description
1 polymer ?
#
loop_
_entity_poly.entity_id
_entity_poly.type
_entity_poly.pdbx_seq_one_letter_code
_entity_poly.pdbx_strand_id
1 'polypeptide(L)'
;MSRFPAVAGRAPRRQEEVERSRDLQEERPSAVSIADRGFSQHGMIGVTQPRKVAAISVAQRVAEEMKCTLGSKVGYQVRFDDCSSKDTAIKYMTDGCLLKHILGDPNLTKFSVIILDEAHERTLTTDILFGLLKKLFQEKSPNRKEHLKVVVMSATMELAKLSAFFGNCPIFDIPGRLYPVREKFCNLIGPRDRENTAYIQAIVKVTMDIHLNEMAGDILVFLTGQFEIEKSCELLFQMAESVDYDYDVQDTTLDGLLILPCEEVLWFPFYQDYMNCSLG
;
A
#
# COMPACT_ATOMS: atom_id res chain seq x y z
N MET A 1 -11.48 5.60 12.37
CA MET A 1 -12.26 5.89 11.15
C MET A 1 -11.29 5.80 9.98
N SER A 2 -11.35 4.68 9.26
CA SER A 2 -10.56 4.48 8.04
C SER A 2 -11.04 5.47 6.98
N ARG A 3 -10.18 6.41 6.59
CA ARG A 3 -10.43 7.28 5.43
C ARG A 3 -9.98 6.52 4.18
N PHE A 4 -10.80 6.56 3.14
CA PHE A 4 -10.54 5.89 1.87
C PHE A 4 -10.16 6.95 0.82
N PRO A 5 -9.14 6.71 -0.01
CA PRO A 5 -8.75 7.65 -1.05
C PRO A 5 -9.65 7.55 -2.29
N ALA A 6 -9.74 8.64 -3.06
CA ALA A 6 -10.14 8.64 -4.46
C ALA A 6 -9.00 9.31 -5.25
N VAL A 7 -8.67 8.77 -6.42
CA VAL A 7 -7.60 9.30 -7.27
C VAL A 7 -8.23 9.96 -8.48
N ALA A 8 -7.96 11.24 -8.67
CA ALA A 8 -8.26 11.94 -9.92
C ALA A 8 -6.93 12.08 -10.68
N GLY A 9 -6.74 11.27 -11.71
CA GLY A 9 -5.56 11.30 -12.57
C GLY A 9 -5.73 12.30 -13.70
N ARG A 10 -4.66 12.99 -14.09
CA ARG A 10 -4.68 13.88 -15.25
C ARG A 10 -4.03 13.15 -16.42
N ALA A 11 -4.74 12.98 -17.53
CA ALA A 11 -4.20 12.28 -18.69
C ALA A 11 -3.32 13.23 -19.53
N PRO A 12 -2.02 12.92 -19.73
CA PRO A 12 -1.16 13.70 -20.62
C PRO A 12 -1.41 13.34 -22.09
N ARG A 13 -1.12 14.28 -22.99
CA ARG A 13 -1.05 14.02 -24.44
C ARG A 13 -0.11 12.85 -24.72
N ARG A 14 -0.57 11.88 -25.53
CA ARG A 14 0.21 10.74 -26.03
C ARG A 14 1.40 11.23 -26.87
N GLN A 15 2.51 11.58 -26.22
CA GLN A 15 3.88 11.48 -26.71
C GLN A 15 4.83 12.05 -25.65
N GLU A 16 5.97 11.37 -25.46
CA GLU A 16 7.10 11.73 -24.58
C GLU A 16 7.04 11.22 -23.12
N GLU A 17 7.15 9.91 -22.97
CA GLU A 17 7.64 9.29 -21.73
C GLU A 17 8.70 8.22 -22.04
N VAL A 18 9.71 8.60 -22.82
CA VAL A 18 10.87 7.76 -23.13
C VAL A 18 12.10 8.64 -23.09
N GLU A 19 12.70 8.80 -21.90
CA GLU A 19 14.13 9.14 -21.66
C GLU A 19 14.32 9.92 -20.35
N ARG A 20 14.09 9.28 -19.19
CA ARG A 20 14.61 9.82 -17.92
C ARG A 20 14.73 8.83 -16.75
N SER A 21 15.16 7.59 -16.99
CA SER A 21 15.31 6.61 -15.87
C SER A 21 16.49 5.66 -16.04
N ARG A 22 17.73 6.17 -16.12
CA ARG A 22 18.95 5.32 -16.12
C ARG A 22 19.85 5.44 -14.89
N ASP A 23 19.49 6.24 -13.88
CA ASP A 23 20.29 6.40 -12.64
C ASP A 23 19.47 6.23 -11.35
N LEU A 24 18.62 5.20 -11.29
CA LEU A 24 18.07 4.67 -10.04
C LEU A 24 18.71 3.31 -9.80
N GLN A 25 19.55 3.19 -8.78
CA GLN A 25 19.82 1.88 -8.18
C GLN A 25 18.45 1.25 -7.89
N GLU A 26 18.17 0.09 -8.48
CA GLU A 26 16.91 -0.65 -8.30
C GLU A 26 16.60 -0.78 -6.79
N GLU A 27 15.66 0.02 -6.28
CA GLU A 27 15.10 -0.14 -4.94
C GLU A 27 14.24 -1.40 -4.93
N ARG A 28 14.90 -2.56 -4.84
CA ARG A 28 14.21 -3.85 -4.79
C ARG A 28 13.47 -4.00 -3.46
N PRO A 29 12.27 -4.60 -3.45
CA PRO A 29 11.52 -4.85 -2.23
C PRO A 29 12.36 -5.61 -1.20
N SER A 30 12.21 -5.24 0.08
CA SER A 30 13.01 -5.80 1.18
C SER A 30 12.98 -7.34 1.23
N ALA A 31 11.80 -7.94 1.01
CA ALA A 31 11.62 -9.39 0.98
C ALA A 31 12.37 -10.06 -0.19
N VAL A 32 12.46 -9.42 -1.35
CA VAL A 32 13.19 -9.92 -2.53
C VAL A 32 14.69 -9.92 -2.25
N SER A 33 15.22 -8.82 -1.69
CA SER A 33 16.63 -8.73 -1.29
C SER A 33 17.01 -9.79 -0.25
N ILE A 34 16.11 -10.07 0.71
CA ILE A 34 16.30 -11.14 1.69
C ILE A 34 16.26 -12.52 1.03
N ALA A 35 15.35 -12.76 0.08
CA ALA A 35 15.28 -14.01 -0.66
C ALA A 35 16.54 -14.25 -1.50
N ASP A 36 17.04 -13.23 -2.21
CA ASP A 36 18.25 -13.28 -3.05
C ASP A 36 19.50 -13.61 -2.23
N ARG A 37 19.53 -13.23 -0.94
CA ARG A 37 20.60 -13.60 0.00
C ARG A 37 20.50 -15.05 0.53
N GLY A 38 19.56 -15.84 0.02
CA GLY A 38 19.43 -17.27 0.32
C GLY A 38 18.56 -17.60 1.52
N PHE A 39 17.91 -16.63 2.15
CA PHE A 39 17.05 -16.92 3.33
C PHE A 39 15.81 -17.74 2.99
N SER A 40 15.37 -17.73 1.72
CA SER A 40 14.27 -18.57 1.23
C SER A 40 14.63 -20.07 1.13
N GLN A 41 15.91 -20.44 1.19
CA GLN A 41 16.36 -21.83 1.11
C GLN A 41 16.10 -22.61 2.42
N HIS A 42 15.99 -21.91 3.53
CA HIS A 42 15.81 -22.49 4.87
C HIS A 42 14.36 -22.46 5.37
N GLY A 43 13.44 -21.96 4.54
CA GLY A 43 12.04 -21.74 4.86
C GLY A 43 11.49 -20.53 4.11
N MET A 44 10.17 -20.37 4.11
CA MET A 44 9.52 -19.24 3.46
C MET A 44 9.79 -17.92 4.19
N ILE A 45 9.77 -16.82 3.45
CA ILE A 45 9.76 -15.47 3.99
C ILE A 45 8.29 -15.03 4.08
N GLY A 46 7.79 -14.80 5.28
CA GLY A 46 6.45 -14.30 5.51
C GLY A 46 6.48 -12.78 5.70
N VAL A 47 5.70 -12.04 4.92
CA VAL A 47 5.55 -10.58 5.09
C VAL A 47 4.11 -10.31 5.49
N THR A 48 3.89 -9.63 6.62
CA THR A 48 2.53 -9.28 7.04
C THR A 48 2.15 -7.89 6.59
N GLN A 49 0.87 -7.71 6.28
CA GLN A 49 0.25 -6.43 5.97
C GLN A 49 -1.05 -6.32 6.80
N PRO A 50 -1.36 -5.17 7.41
CA PRO A 50 -2.57 -5.01 8.20
C PRO A 50 -3.84 -5.11 7.34
N ARG A 51 -3.74 -4.73 6.05
CA ARG A 51 -4.86 -4.68 5.10
C ARG A 51 -4.76 -5.77 4.05
N LYS A 52 -5.91 -6.34 3.67
CA LYS A 52 -5.99 -7.38 2.63
C LYS A 52 -5.53 -6.86 1.28
N VAL A 53 -6.01 -5.68 0.87
CA VAL A 53 -5.68 -5.09 -0.43
C VAL A 53 -4.17 -4.89 -0.57
N ALA A 54 -3.50 -4.38 0.47
CA ALA A 54 -2.06 -4.23 0.49
C ALA A 54 -1.33 -5.58 0.36
N ALA A 55 -1.76 -6.63 1.08
CA ALA A 55 -1.15 -7.95 0.97
C ALA A 55 -1.21 -8.51 -0.46
N ILE A 56 -2.33 -8.32 -1.15
CA ILE A 56 -2.55 -8.84 -2.50
C ILE A 56 -1.81 -8.00 -3.54
N SER A 57 -1.98 -6.67 -3.51
CA SER A 57 -1.39 -5.77 -4.50
C SER A 57 0.13 -5.77 -4.45
N VAL A 58 0.72 -5.80 -3.25
CA VAL A 58 2.18 -5.88 -3.08
C VAL A 58 2.69 -7.24 -3.55
N ALA A 59 2.01 -8.35 -3.27
CA ALA A 59 2.41 -9.66 -3.77
C ALA A 59 2.39 -9.72 -5.30
N GLN A 60 1.34 -9.18 -5.93
CA GLN A 60 1.22 -9.10 -7.37
C GLN A 60 2.35 -8.25 -7.97
N ARG A 61 2.59 -7.06 -7.41
CA ARG A 61 3.67 -6.18 -7.87
C ARG A 61 5.04 -6.84 -7.76
N VAL A 62 5.31 -7.51 -6.64
CA VAL A 62 6.59 -8.21 -6.41
C VAL A 62 6.73 -9.41 -7.34
N ALA A 63 5.64 -10.10 -7.66
CA ALA A 63 5.65 -11.18 -8.65
C ALA A 63 6.00 -10.67 -10.06
N GLU A 64 5.45 -9.52 -10.46
CA GLU A 64 5.77 -8.82 -11.72
C GLU A 64 7.25 -8.41 -11.77
N GLU A 65 7.75 -7.78 -10.72
CA GLU A 65 9.16 -7.37 -10.62
C GLU A 65 10.12 -8.57 -10.65
N MET A 66 9.73 -9.69 -10.03
CA MET A 66 10.47 -10.95 -10.08
C MET A 66 10.23 -11.76 -11.36
N LYS A 67 9.39 -11.27 -12.28
CA LYS A 67 9.01 -11.94 -13.53
C LYS A 67 8.53 -13.38 -13.29
N CYS A 68 7.69 -13.57 -12.28
CA CYS A 68 7.11 -14.86 -11.94
C CYS A 68 5.58 -14.78 -11.89
N THR A 69 4.92 -15.92 -12.06
CA THR A 69 3.46 -15.99 -11.91
C THR A 69 3.09 -15.90 -10.43
N LEU A 70 2.13 -15.04 -10.10
CA LEU A 70 1.58 -14.96 -8.74
C LEU A 70 1.06 -16.35 -8.29
N GLY A 71 1.40 -16.74 -7.06
CA GLY A 71 1.14 -18.07 -6.52
C GLY A 71 2.28 -19.08 -6.75
N SER A 72 3.26 -18.76 -7.61
CA SER A 72 4.50 -19.56 -7.75
C SER A 72 5.51 -19.16 -6.67
N LYS A 73 6.64 -18.52 -7.01
CA LYS A 73 7.68 -18.06 -6.09
C LYS A 73 7.20 -16.97 -5.13
N VAL A 74 6.29 -16.13 -5.57
CA VAL A 74 5.66 -15.07 -4.78
C VAL A 74 4.18 -15.38 -4.69
N GLY A 75 3.61 -15.32 -3.50
CA GLY A 75 2.20 -15.58 -3.27
C GLY A 75 1.64 -14.72 -2.15
N TYR A 76 0.32 -14.81 -1.95
CA TYR A 76 -0.34 -14.15 -0.84
C TYR A 76 -1.30 -15.08 -0.08
N GLN A 77 -1.66 -14.69 1.13
CA GLN A 77 -2.73 -15.33 1.90
C GLN A 77 -3.50 -14.31 2.72
N VAL A 78 -4.79 -14.19 2.42
CA VAL A 78 -5.74 -13.38 3.19
C VAL A 78 -6.87 -14.26 3.71
N ARG A 79 -7.79 -13.67 4.48
CA ARG A 79 -8.94 -14.44 4.99
C ARG A 79 -9.82 -14.89 3.82
N PHE A 80 -9.98 -16.22 3.71
CA PHE A 80 -10.76 -16.94 2.69
C PHE A 80 -10.15 -16.99 1.29
N ASP A 81 -8.91 -16.53 1.11
CA ASP A 81 -8.22 -16.58 -0.17
C ASP A 81 -6.71 -16.82 0.04
N ASP A 82 -6.16 -17.83 -0.63
CA ASP A 82 -4.77 -18.26 -0.52
C ASP A 82 -4.24 -18.56 -1.92
N CYS A 83 -3.45 -17.62 -2.46
CA CYS A 83 -2.78 -17.76 -3.74
C CYS A 83 -1.30 -18.08 -3.48
N SER A 84 -1.02 -19.34 -3.18
CA SER A 84 0.33 -19.84 -2.96
C SER A 84 0.47 -21.32 -3.30
N SER A 85 1.71 -21.78 -3.44
CA SER A 85 2.06 -23.15 -3.77
C SER A 85 3.19 -23.65 -2.86
N LYS A 86 3.62 -24.89 -3.08
CA LYS A 86 4.78 -25.46 -2.37
C LYS A 86 6.09 -24.75 -2.74
N ASP A 87 6.13 -24.10 -3.90
CA ASP A 87 7.30 -23.40 -4.42
C ASP A 87 7.34 -21.92 -4.00
N THR A 88 6.34 -21.47 -3.23
CA THR A 88 6.29 -20.10 -2.72
C THR A 88 7.42 -19.84 -1.74
N ALA A 89 8.33 -18.94 -2.13
CA ALA A 89 9.46 -18.49 -1.33
C ALA A 89 9.13 -17.24 -0.51
N ILE A 90 8.31 -16.34 -1.07
CA ILE A 90 7.86 -15.11 -0.41
C ILE A 90 6.33 -15.13 -0.34
N LYS A 91 5.79 -15.08 0.88
CA LYS A 91 4.36 -15.07 1.13
C LYS A 91 3.94 -13.78 1.83
N TYR A 92 3.19 -12.94 1.13
CA TYR A 92 2.50 -11.80 1.74
C TYR A 92 1.22 -12.28 2.42
N MET A 93 0.88 -11.79 3.59
CA MET A 93 -0.33 -12.23 4.27
C MET A 93 -0.87 -11.17 5.19
N THR A 94 -2.13 -11.30 5.63
CA THR A 94 -2.59 -10.45 6.71
C THR A 94 -2.04 -10.89 8.05
N ASP A 95 -1.93 -9.97 9.01
CA ASP A 95 -1.55 -10.24 10.40
C ASP A 95 -2.36 -11.40 10.99
N GLY A 96 -3.68 -11.41 10.74
CA GLY A 96 -4.57 -12.47 11.21
C GLY A 96 -4.26 -13.84 10.59
N CYS A 97 -3.78 -13.87 9.34
CA CYS A 97 -3.32 -15.11 8.71
C CYS A 97 -2.04 -15.63 9.36
N LEU A 98 -1.06 -14.76 9.67
CA LEU A 98 0.13 -15.18 10.41
C LEU A 98 -0.23 -15.70 11.81
N LEU A 99 -1.14 -15.03 12.52
CA LEU A 99 -1.60 -15.49 13.83
C LEU A 99 -2.20 -16.90 13.74
N LYS A 100 -2.99 -17.19 12.69
CA LYS A 100 -3.52 -18.53 12.42
C LYS A 100 -2.41 -19.55 12.14
N HIS A 101 -1.33 -19.16 11.45
CA HIS A 101 -0.15 -20.03 11.28
C HIS A 101 0.50 -20.36 12.63
N ILE A 102 0.68 -19.38 13.52
CA ILE A 102 1.24 -19.62 14.86
C ILE A 102 0.36 -20.57 15.68
N LEU A 103 -0.97 -20.48 15.57
CA LEU A 103 -1.87 -21.39 16.28
C LEU A 103 -1.73 -22.85 15.81
N GLY A 104 -1.48 -23.08 14.52
CA GLY A 104 -1.29 -24.43 13.96
C GLY A 104 0.14 -24.95 14.09
N ASP A 105 1.13 -24.05 14.02
CA ASP A 105 2.55 -24.32 14.18
C ASP A 105 3.16 -23.23 15.07
N PRO A 106 3.16 -23.42 16.40
CA PRO A 106 3.68 -22.44 17.34
C PRO A 106 5.14 -22.08 17.11
N ASN A 107 5.93 -22.96 16.49
CA ASN A 107 7.35 -22.74 16.24
C ASN A 107 7.64 -22.08 14.89
N LEU A 108 6.61 -21.81 14.07
CA LEU A 108 6.72 -21.26 12.72
C LEU A 108 7.79 -21.98 11.88
N THR A 109 7.81 -23.32 11.94
CA THR A 109 8.85 -24.17 11.34
C THR A 109 8.97 -23.99 9.83
N LYS A 110 7.89 -23.57 9.17
CA LYS A 110 7.85 -23.31 7.72
C LYS A 110 8.51 -22.00 7.30
N PHE A 111 8.71 -21.06 8.21
CA PHE A 111 9.19 -19.70 7.88
C PHE A 111 10.61 -19.48 8.39
N SER A 112 11.54 -19.04 7.55
CA SER A 112 12.89 -18.66 7.98
C SER A 112 12.95 -17.21 8.48
N VAL A 113 12.13 -16.34 7.89
CA VAL A 113 12.04 -14.91 8.19
C VAL A 113 10.57 -14.50 8.27
N ILE A 114 10.21 -13.71 9.28
CA ILE A 114 8.95 -12.98 9.33
C ILE A 114 9.24 -11.48 9.29
N ILE A 115 8.57 -10.77 8.39
CA ILE A 115 8.60 -9.32 8.31
C ILE A 115 7.23 -8.83 8.75
N LEU A 116 7.18 -8.09 9.86
CA LEU A 116 5.99 -7.39 10.30
C LEU A 116 6.02 -5.98 9.70
N ASP A 117 5.27 -5.77 8.64
CA ASP A 117 5.19 -4.48 7.95
C ASP A 117 4.09 -3.60 8.54
N GLU A 118 4.21 -2.29 8.33
CA GLU A 118 3.25 -1.29 8.83
C GLU A 118 2.91 -1.42 10.32
N ALA A 119 3.92 -1.75 11.13
CA ALA A 119 3.83 -1.83 12.59
C ALA A 119 3.25 -0.56 13.25
N HIS A 120 3.30 0.55 12.54
CA HIS A 120 2.79 1.84 12.96
C HIS A 120 1.25 1.92 12.97
N GLU A 121 0.53 1.04 12.27
CA GLU A 121 -0.94 0.98 12.34
C GLU A 121 -1.44 0.49 13.71
N ARG A 122 -0.56 -0.13 14.53
CA ARG A 122 -0.81 -0.55 15.93
C ARG A 122 -2.13 -1.31 16.10
N THR A 123 -2.41 -2.26 15.21
CA THR A 123 -3.59 -3.11 15.35
C THR A 123 -3.42 -4.06 16.54
N LEU A 124 -4.55 -4.48 17.15
CA LEU A 124 -4.53 -5.48 18.23
C LEU A 124 -3.84 -6.78 17.78
N THR A 125 -4.04 -7.19 16.53
CA THR A 125 -3.43 -8.41 16.00
C THR A 125 -1.91 -8.27 15.89
N THR A 126 -1.41 -7.13 15.42
CA THR A 126 0.03 -6.85 15.35
C THR A 126 0.67 -6.85 16.75
N ASP A 127 0.01 -6.23 17.73
CA ASP A 127 0.51 -6.21 19.12
C ASP A 127 0.56 -7.62 19.74
N ILE A 128 -0.43 -8.48 19.46
CA ILE A 128 -0.41 -9.90 19.85
C ILE A 128 0.75 -10.64 19.15
N LEU A 129 0.97 -10.39 17.85
CA LEU A 129 2.09 -10.99 17.10
C LEU A 129 3.43 -10.59 17.69
N PHE A 130 3.62 -9.33 18.10
CA PHE A 130 4.85 -8.90 18.78
C PHE A 130 5.12 -9.71 20.05
N GLY A 131 4.09 -9.92 20.89
CA GLY A 131 4.21 -10.72 22.10
C GLY A 131 4.59 -12.18 21.82
N LEU A 132 3.91 -12.80 20.84
CA LEU A 132 4.16 -14.20 20.47
C LEU A 132 5.55 -14.38 19.84
N LEU A 133 5.95 -13.52 18.90
CA LEU A 133 7.26 -13.59 18.26
C LEU A 133 8.38 -13.32 19.27
N LYS A 134 8.22 -12.36 20.19
CA LYS A 134 9.19 -12.11 21.27
C LYS A 134 9.43 -13.37 22.11
N LYS A 135 8.35 -14.08 22.48
CA LYS A 135 8.44 -15.34 23.22
C LYS A 135 9.22 -16.39 22.41
N LEU A 136 8.92 -16.54 21.12
CA LEU A 136 9.60 -17.49 20.24
C LEU A 136 11.10 -17.21 20.06
N PHE A 137 11.50 -15.94 20.06
CA PHE A 137 12.91 -15.56 20.06
C PHE A 137 13.64 -15.95 21.34
N GLN A 138 13.00 -15.72 22.49
CA GLN A 138 13.61 -15.96 23.79
C GLN A 138 13.77 -17.46 24.08
N GLU A 139 12.80 -18.28 23.68
CA GLU A 139 12.75 -19.70 24.02
C GLU A 139 13.70 -20.58 23.17
N LYS A 140 14.39 -20.01 22.16
CA LYS A 140 15.31 -20.70 21.23
C LYS A 140 14.81 -22.09 20.82
N SER A 141 14.00 -22.14 19.77
CA SER A 141 13.38 -23.39 19.31
C SER A 141 14.41 -24.51 19.06
N PRO A 142 14.42 -25.61 19.84
CA PRO A 142 15.50 -26.60 19.89
C PRO A 142 15.63 -27.45 18.61
N ASN A 143 14.63 -27.42 17.73
CA ASN A 143 14.53 -28.28 16.54
C ASN A 143 14.76 -27.54 15.21
N ARG A 144 15.31 -26.32 15.24
CA ARG A 144 15.59 -25.55 14.01
C ARG A 144 17.07 -25.56 13.66
N LYS A 145 17.39 -25.89 12.40
CA LYS A 145 18.75 -25.75 11.86
C LYS A 145 19.25 -24.30 11.90
N GLU A 146 18.34 -23.35 11.62
CA GLU A 146 18.60 -21.91 11.74
C GLU A 146 17.52 -21.22 12.57
N HIS A 147 17.94 -20.25 13.37
CA HIS A 147 17.03 -19.42 14.16
C HIS A 147 16.13 -18.58 13.25
N LEU A 148 14.83 -18.54 13.60
CA LEU A 148 13.87 -17.64 12.97
C LEU A 148 14.37 -16.20 13.09
N LYS A 149 14.32 -15.44 11.98
CA LYS A 149 14.59 -14.00 11.98
C LYS A 149 13.28 -13.24 11.89
N VAL A 150 13.24 -12.07 12.51
CA VAL A 150 12.09 -11.17 12.46
C VAL A 150 12.60 -9.78 12.19
N VAL A 151 11.93 -9.14 11.24
CA VAL A 151 12.13 -7.74 10.88
C VAL A 151 10.83 -7.03 11.19
N VAL A 152 10.91 -5.89 11.88
CA VAL A 152 9.75 -5.03 12.14
C VAL A 152 9.96 -3.76 11.34
N MET A 153 9.06 -3.46 10.42
CA MET A 153 9.09 -2.26 9.58
C MET A 153 8.01 -1.28 10.07
N SER A 154 8.38 -0.01 10.21
CA SER A 154 7.52 1.06 10.71
C SER A 154 7.90 2.38 10.05
N ALA A 155 6.90 3.15 9.64
CA ALA A 155 7.08 4.49 9.08
C ALA A 155 7.21 5.59 10.16
N THR A 156 6.89 5.30 11.43
CA THR A 156 6.85 6.31 12.51
C THR A 156 7.95 6.16 13.55
N MET A 157 8.20 7.27 14.26
CA MET A 157 9.37 7.53 15.11
C MET A 157 9.44 6.78 16.46
N GLU A 158 8.49 5.92 16.83
CA GLU A 158 8.55 5.21 18.12
C GLU A 158 9.45 3.94 18.10
N LEU A 159 10.46 3.92 17.21
CA LEU A 159 11.40 2.79 17.04
C LEU A 159 12.15 2.44 18.33
N ALA A 160 12.46 3.42 19.17
CA ALA A 160 13.14 3.18 20.45
C ALA A 160 12.34 2.29 21.39
N LYS A 161 11.00 2.45 21.44
CA LYS A 161 10.13 1.62 22.28
C LYS A 161 10.04 0.20 21.74
N LEU A 162 9.94 0.04 20.42
CA LEU A 162 9.96 -1.27 19.76
C LEU A 162 11.29 -1.99 19.98
N SER A 163 12.41 -1.29 19.82
CA SER A 163 13.74 -1.83 20.10
C SER A 163 13.86 -2.30 21.55
N ALA A 164 13.48 -1.47 22.53
CA ALA A 164 13.48 -1.85 23.93
C ALA A 164 12.57 -3.07 24.20
N PHE A 165 11.39 -3.13 23.58
CA PHE A 165 10.48 -4.26 23.68
C PHE A 165 11.12 -5.56 23.17
N PHE A 166 11.86 -5.51 22.06
CA PHE A 166 12.57 -6.66 21.48
C PHE A 166 14.00 -6.86 22.04
N GLY A 167 14.29 -6.33 23.24
CA GLY A 167 15.56 -6.57 23.92
C GLY A 167 16.71 -5.71 23.40
N ASN A 168 16.43 -4.44 23.09
CA ASN A 168 17.34 -3.46 22.50
C ASN A 168 17.89 -3.92 21.14
N CYS A 169 17.02 -4.42 20.26
CA CYS A 169 17.42 -4.86 18.93
C CYS A 169 17.94 -3.67 18.09
N PRO A 170 18.87 -3.90 17.14
CA PRO A 170 19.36 -2.85 16.27
C PRO A 170 18.25 -2.15 15.50
N ILE A 171 18.34 -0.83 15.39
CA ILE A 171 17.45 0.00 14.59
C ILE A 171 18.20 0.37 13.31
N PHE A 172 17.54 0.25 12.17
CA PHE A 172 18.05 0.66 10.87
C PHE A 172 17.12 1.72 10.29
N ASP A 173 17.61 2.95 10.21
CA ASP A 173 16.88 4.07 9.63
C ASP A 173 17.23 4.19 8.15
N ILE A 174 16.22 4.09 7.29
CA ILE A 174 16.36 4.34 5.86
C ILE A 174 15.98 5.81 5.62
N PRO A 175 16.90 6.67 5.17
CA PRO A 175 16.59 8.06 4.94
C PRO A 175 15.57 8.19 3.80
N GLY A 176 14.38 8.70 4.13
CA GLY A 176 13.37 9.03 3.13
C GLY A 176 13.78 10.25 2.31
N ARG A 177 13.36 10.28 1.05
CA ARG A 177 13.41 11.51 0.23
C ARG A 177 12.09 12.24 0.42
N LEU A 178 12.12 13.33 1.18
CA LEU A 178 10.98 14.23 1.30
C LEU A 178 11.14 15.34 0.25
N TYR A 179 10.07 15.60 -0.48
CA TYR A 179 9.97 16.76 -1.35
C TYR A 179 9.23 17.87 -0.60
N PRO A 180 9.56 19.15 -0.82
CA PRO A 180 8.86 20.25 -0.18
C PRO A 180 7.38 20.26 -0.60
N VAL A 181 6.47 20.22 0.38
CA VAL A 181 5.02 20.26 0.16
C VAL A 181 4.50 21.64 0.58
N ARG A 182 3.73 22.31 -0.29
CA ARG A 182 3.05 23.58 0.03
C ARG A 182 1.69 23.29 0.65
N GLU A 183 1.49 23.73 1.89
CA GLU A 183 0.21 23.61 2.59
C GLU A 183 -0.69 24.82 2.30
N LYS A 184 -1.95 24.58 1.93
CA LYS A 184 -2.98 25.61 1.72
C LYS A 184 -4.19 25.29 2.58
N PHE A 185 -4.49 26.15 3.55
CA PHE A 185 -5.65 26.00 4.42
C PHE A 185 -6.84 26.77 3.85
N CYS A 186 -7.91 26.05 3.55
CA CYS A 186 -9.13 26.62 2.96
C CYS A 186 -10.21 26.80 4.05
N ASN A 187 -10.74 28.01 4.21
CA ASN A 187 -11.84 28.32 5.14
C ASN A 187 -13.22 27.98 4.53
N LEU A 188 -13.35 26.78 3.95
CA LEU A 188 -14.53 26.38 3.18
C LEU A 188 -15.60 25.64 4.01
N ILE A 189 -15.25 25.20 5.22
CA ILE A 189 -16.11 24.36 6.06
C ILE A 189 -16.13 24.95 7.47
N GLY A 190 -17.32 25.25 7.98
CA GLY A 190 -17.51 25.75 9.34
C GLY A 190 -17.68 24.62 10.37
N PRO A 191 -17.60 24.92 11.68
CA PRO A 191 -17.83 23.94 12.75
C PRO A 191 -19.21 23.26 12.70
N ARG A 192 -20.21 23.96 12.15
CA ARG A 192 -21.61 23.48 12.02
C ARG A 192 -21.83 22.57 10.81
N ASP A 193 -20.90 22.57 9.86
CA ASP A 193 -20.98 21.77 8.63
C ASP A 193 -20.31 20.40 8.78
N ARG A 194 -19.69 20.13 9.94
CA ARG A 194 -18.97 18.88 10.24
C ARG A 194 -19.84 17.64 10.26
N GLU A 195 -21.13 17.79 10.54
CA GLU A 195 -22.09 16.67 10.61
C GLU A 195 -22.80 16.42 9.28
N ASN A 196 -22.59 17.29 8.29
CA ASN A 196 -23.30 17.24 7.01
C ASN A 196 -22.34 16.94 5.86
N THR A 197 -22.87 16.42 4.75
CA THR A 197 -22.11 16.12 3.52
C THR A 197 -21.66 17.39 2.77
N ALA A 198 -21.82 18.57 3.36
CA ALA A 198 -21.42 19.86 2.80
C ALA A 198 -19.92 19.92 2.46
N TYR A 199 -19.08 19.19 3.20
CA TYR A 199 -17.65 19.11 2.91
C TYR A 199 -17.35 18.43 1.55
N ILE A 200 -18.26 17.57 1.04
CA ILE A 200 -18.12 16.95 -0.28
C ILE A 200 -18.09 18.02 -1.37
N GLN A 201 -19.01 19.00 -1.32
CA GLN A 201 -19.03 20.09 -2.29
C GLN A 201 -17.75 20.94 -2.23
N ALA A 202 -17.23 21.19 -1.02
CA ALA A 202 -15.97 21.90 -0.85
C ALA A 202 -14.79 21.12 -1.44
N ILE A 203 -14.75 19.79 -1.25
CA ILE A 203 -13.75 18.91 -1.84
C ILE A 203 -13.81 18.97 -3.37
N VAL A 204 -14.98 18.75 -3.96
CA VAL A 204 -15.17 18.80 -5.41
C VAL A 204 -14.68 20.14 -5.97
N LYS A 205 -15.05 21.25 -5.33
CA LYS A 205 -14.61 22.59 -5.72
C LYS A 205 -13.08 22.75 -5.66
N VAL A 206 -12.43 22.29 -4.59
CA VAL A 206 -10.97 22.38 -4.45
C VAL A 206 -10.27 21.49 -5.46
N THR A 207 -10.77 20.29 -5.72
CA THR A 207 -10.23 19.38 -6.72
C THR A 207 -10.29 20.00 -8.11
N MET A 208 -11.42 20.62 -8.49
CA MET A 208 -11.54 21.33 -9.76
C MET A 208 -10.66 22.57 -9.82
N ASP A 209 -10.54 23.36 -8.74
CA ASP A 209 -9.63 24.51 -8.65
C ASP A 209 -8.18 24.08 -8.92
N ILE A 210 -7.74 22.98 -8.31
CA ILE A 210 -6.42 22.39 -8.56
C ILE A 210 -6.31 21.94 -10.02
N HIS A 211 -7.31 21.22 -10.54
CA HIS A 211 -7.29 20.69 -11.90
C HIS A 211 -7.17 21.78 -12.97
N LEU A 212 -7.88 22.89 -12.80
CA LEU A 212 -7.91 23.99 -13.76
C LEU A 212 -6.67 24.89 -13.65
N ASN A 213 -6.17 25.14 -12.44
CA ASN A 213 -5.20 26.22 -12.19
C ASN A 213 -3.77 25.76 -11.80
N GLU A 214 -3.57 24.48 -11.46
CA GLU A 214 -2.24 23.96 -11.12
C GLU A 214 -1.68 23.11 -12.29
N MET A 215 -0.36 22.97 -12.34
CA MET A 215 0.35 22.17 -13.36
C MET A 215 -0.05 20.69 -13.36
N ALA A 216 0.28 19.97 -14.44
CA ALA A 216 0.06 18.54 -14.57
C ALA A 216 0.56 17.73 -13.36
N GLY A 217 -0.29 16.83 -12.88
CA GLY A 217 -0.05 15.95 -11.73
C GLY A 217 -1.34 15.34 -11.19
N ASP A 218 -1.21 14.17 -10.57
CA ASP A 218 -2.34 13.44 -9.99
C ASP A 218 -2.86 14.12 -8.71
N ILE A 219 -4.17 14.02 -8.49
CA ILE A 219 -4.85 14.55 -7.31
C ILE A 219 -5.34 13.38 -6.45
N LEU A 220 -4.79 13.26 -5.23
CA LEU A 220 -5.24 12.29 -4.23
C LEU A 220 -6.20 12.96 -3.25
N VAL A 221 -7.45 12.51 -3.23
CA VAL A 221 -8.52 13.04 -2.37
C VAL A 221 -8.83 12.03 -1.27
N PHE A 222 -8.85 12.45 -0.01
CA PHE A 222 -9.20 11.57 1.12
C PHE A 222 -10.65 11.82 1.57
N LEU A 223 -11.46 10.76 1.54
CA LEU A 223 -12.89 10.76 1.92
C LEU A 223 -13.16 9.75 3.05
N THR A 224 -14.30 9.87 3.72
CA THR A 224 -14.58 9.09 4.94
C THR A 224 -15.20 7.72 4.70
N GLY A 225 -15.77 7.48 3.52
CA GLY A 225 -16.51 6.26 3.23
C GLY A 225 -16.89 6.15 1.76
N GLN A 226 -17.44 4.99 1.41
CA GLN A 226 -17.88 4.65 0.06
C GLN A 226 -18.93 5.64 -0.47
N PHE A 227 -19.96 5.94 0.34
CA PHE A 227 -21.00 6.88 -0.07
C PHE A 227 -20.42 8.24 -0.48
N GLU A 228 -19.45 8.75 0.29
CA GLU A 228 -18.82 10.04 0.01
C GLU A 228 -17.88 9.98 -1.19
N ILE A 229 -17.21 8.84 -1.42
CA ILE A 229 -16.42 8.57 -2.64
C ILE A 229 -17.31 8.60 -3.87
N GLU A 230 -18.34 7.76 -3.91
CA GLU A 230 -19.27 7.66 -5.03
C GLU A 230 -19.89 9.03 -5.34
N LYS A 231 -20.38 9.73 -4.30
CA LYS A 231 -20.97 11.06 -4.48
C LYS A 231 -19.98 12.10 -4.99
N SER A 232 -18.73 12.06 -4.52
CA SER A 232 -17.69 12.98 -5.01
C SER A 232 -17.35 12.69 -6.47
N CYS A 233 -17.25 11.42 -6.85
CA CYS A 233 -16.98 11.00 -8.23
C CYS A 233 -18.09 11.45 -9.18
N GLU A 234 -19.36 11.27 -8.82
CA GLU A 234 -20.50 11.76 -9.61
C GLU A 234 -20.41 13.27 -9.88
N LEU A 235 -20.17 14.06 -8.82
CA LEU A 235 -20.11 15.51 -8.92
C LEU A 235 -18.88 15.98 -9.71
N LEU A 236 -17.72 15.34 -9.52
CA LEU A 236 -16.52 15.62 -10.30
C LEU A 236 -16.73 15.32 -11.78
N PHE A 237 -17.39 14.20 -12.10
CA PHE A 237 -17.67 13.82 -13.48
C PHE A 237 -18.58 14.87 -14.16
N GLN A 238 -19.65 15.27 -13.49
CA GLN A 238 -20.55 16.32 -13.98
C GLN A 238 -19.84 17.66 -14.21
N MET A 239 -18.91 18.04 -13.32
CA MET A 239 -18.14 19.28 -13.49
C MET A 239 -17.12 19.15 -14.63
N ALA A 240 -16.45 17.99 -14.74
CA ALA A 240 -15.46 17.73 -15.79
C ALA A 240 -16.07 17.77 -17.20
N GLU A 241 -17.32 17.33 -17.38
CA GLU A 241 -18.04 17.42 -18.68
C GLU A 241 -18.27 18.87 -19.15
N SER A 242 -18.25 19.83 -18.22
CA SER A 242 -18.46 21.25 -18.53
C SER A 242 -17.18 22.04 -18.78
N VAL A 243 -16.02 21.40 -18.63
CA VAL A 243 -14.70 22.05 -18.82
C VAL A 243 -14.32 22.07 -20.29
N ASP A 244 -14.01 23.25 -20.82
CA ASP A 244 -13.37 23.39 -22.12
C ASP A 244 -11.84 23.45 -21.94
N TYR A 245 -11.15 22.35 -22.26
CA TYR A 245 -9.71 22.21 -22.02
C TYR A 245 -8.84 23.17 -22.85
N ASP A 246 -9.37 23.73 -23.94
CA ASP A 246 -8.64 24.70 -24.76
C ASP A 246 -8.63 26.10 -24.12
N TYR A 247 -9.52 26.39 -23.16
CA TYR A 247 -9.72 27.73 -22.60
C TYR A 247 -9.69 27.79 -21.06
N ASP A 248 -10.24 26.78 -20.38
CA ASP A 248 -10.45 26.80 -18.94
C ASP A 248 -9.26 26.24 -18.15
N VAL A 249 -8.38 25.46 -18.79
CA VAL A 249 -7.26 24.78 -18.14
C VAL A 249 -5.96 25.52 -18.41
N GLN A 250 -5.24 25.88 -17.33
CA GLN A 250 -3.99 26.62 -17.41
C GLN A 250 -2.85 25.81 -18.04
N ASP A 251 -2.84 24.49 -17.85
CA ASP A 251 -1.85 23.59 -18.43
C ASP A 251 -2.36 22.91 -19.71
N THR A 252 -1.86 23.40 -20.85
CA THR A 252 -2.24 22.92 -22.20
C THR A 252 -1.80 21.50 -22.52
N THR A 253 -1.04 20.83 -21.64
CA THR A 253 -0.61 19.43 -21.82
C THR A 253 -1.67 18.42 -21.41
N LEU A 254 -2.73 18.89 -20.75
CA LEU A 254 -3.81 18.08 -20.21
C LEU A 254 -4.95 17.94 -21.21
N ASP A 255 -5.40 16.72 -21.43
CA ASP A 255 -6.53 16.43 -22.33
C ASP A 255 -7.81 16.03 -21.57
N GLY A 256 -7.73 15.87 -20.24
CA GLY A 256 -8.86 15.35 -19.48
C GLY A 256 -8.58 15.13 -18.00
N LEU A 257 -9.67 14.91 -17.26
CA LEU A 257 -9.71 14.47 -15.87
C LEU A 257 -10.24 13.05 -15.81
N LEU A 258 -9.39 12.09 -15.40
CA LEU A 258 -9.77 10.71 -15.16
C LEU A 258 -10.08 10.53 -13.67
N ILE A 259 -11.27 10.03 -13.34
CA ILE A 259 -11.72 9.86 -11.95
C ILE A 259 -11.75 8.37 -11.59
N LEU A 260 -10.99 7.98 -10.57
CA LEU A 260 -10.81 6.61 -10.12
C LEU A 260 -11.19 6.47 -8.63
N PRO A 261 -12.34 5.85 -8.30
CA PRO A 261 -12.68 5.55 -6.92
C PRO A 261 -11.74 4.47 -6.37
N CYS A 262 -11.19 4.66 -5.16
CA CYS A 262 -10.33 3.66 -4.52
C CYS A 262 -10.96 3.18 -3.20
N GLU A 263 -11.71 2.09 -3.30
CA GLU A 263 -12.37 1.45 -2.17
C GLU A 263 -11.83 0.03 -1.98
N GLU A 264 -11.79 -0.45 -0.73
CA GLU A 264 -11.22 -1.78 -0.38
C GLU A 264 -11.90 -2.96 -1.11
N VAL A 265 -13.08 -2.78 -1.70
CA VAL A 265 -13.91 -3.84 -2.26
C VAL A 265 -13.78 -4.00 -3.78
N LEU A 266 -13.32 -2.98 -4.51
CA LEU A 266 -13.38 -2.96 -5.99
C LEU A 266 -12.09 -3.33 -6.74
N TRP A 267 -11.01 -3.68 -6.03
CA TRP A 267 -9.72 -3.96 -6.66
C TRP A 267 -9.65 -5.23 -7.52
N PHE A 268 -10.56 -6.21 -7.33
CA PHE A 268 -10.42 -7.50 -8.01
C PHE A 268 -10.94 -7.55 -9.45
N PRO A 269 -12.12 -6.99 -9.79
CA PRO A 269 -12.64 -7.08 -11.16
C PRO A 269 -12.12 -5.97 -12.09
N PHE A 270 -12.03 -4.72 -11.61
CA PHE A 270 -11.77 -3.57 -12.48
C PHE A 270 -10.33 -3.48 -13.01
N TYR A 271 -9.35 -3.98 -12.25
CA TYR A 271 -7.95 -3.97 -12.68
C TYR A 271 -7.67 -4.98 -13.82
N GLN A 272 -8.44 -6.08 -13.87
CA GLN A 272 -8.33 -7.10 -14.91
C GLN A 272 -8.90 -6.61 -16.26
N ASP A 273 -9.97 -5.82 -16.23
CA ASP A 273 -10.51 -5.18 -17.43
C ASP A 273 -9.60 -4.05 -17.94
N TYR A 274 -8.95 -3.29 -17.05
CA TYR A 274 -8.06 -2.19 -17.44
C TYR A 274 -6.78 -2.65 -18.16
N MET A 275 -6.21 -3.80 -17.76
CA MET A 275 -5.07 -4.41 -18.46
C MET A 275 -5.44 -5.01 -19.82
N ASN A 276 -6.70 -5.41 -20.02
CA ASN A 276 -7.17 -5.91 -21.32
C ASN A 276 -7.47 -4.76 -22.29
N CYS A 277 -7.87 -3.58 -21.81
CA CYS A 277 -8.13 -2.41 -22.65
C CYS A 277 -6.87 -1.66 -23.13
N SER A 278 -5.70 -1.93 -22.55
CA SER A 278 -4.42 -1.32 -22.97
C SER A 278 -3.61 -2.17 -23.95
N LEU A 279 -4.14 -3.34 -24.35
CA LEU A 279 -3.57 -4.25 -25.35
C LEU A 279 -4.51 -4.47 -26.56
N GLY A 280 -5.50 -3.61 -26.75
CA GLY A 280 -6.41 -3.59 -27.91
C GLY A 280 -6.16 -2.45 -28.86
#